data_AF-A0A2P4SZM1-F1
#
_entry.id   AF-A0A2P4SZM1-F1
#
_cell.length_a   1.000
_cell.length_b   1.000
_cell.length_c   1.000
_cell.angle_alpha   90.00
_cell.angle_beta   90.00
_cell.angle_gamma   90.00
#
_symmetry.space_group_name_H-M   'P 1'
#
loop_
_entity.id
_entity.type
_entity.pdbx_description
1 polymer ?
#
loop_
_entity_poly.entity_id
_entity_poly.type
_entity_poly.pdbx_seq_one_letter_code
_entity_poly.pdbx_strand_id
1 'polypeptide(L)'
;AYVEEMYGSKYQWIIPGWYENLWWESWINSSHCLSKNLLAAMEGYIGVDFEPLSSKMNKTISGRTPQQYEREYNAKRGDGQSSKFHGYAYDGIWVIAKTLQRAMKYLNATNKHQKIEDFNYTNHKLGKIFLDAMNETNFFGVT
;
A
#
# COMPACT_ATOMS: atom_id res chain seq x y z
N ALA A 1 21.62 20.78 -13.46
CA ALA A 1 21.43 19.73 -14.47
C ALA A 1 21.47 20.33 -15.88
N TYR A 2 20.46 21.11 -16.30
CA TYR A 2 20.43 21.70 -17.65
C TYR A 2 21.64 22.58 -17.99
N VAL A 3 21.95 23.58 -17.13
CA VAL A 3 23.08 24.53 -17.36
C VAL A 3 24.44 23.82 -17.39
N GLU A 4 24.59 22.75 -16.61
CA GLU A 4 25.81 21.94 -16.51
C GLU A 4 25.85 20.79 -17.53
N GLU A 5 24.92 20.77 -18.50
CA GLU A 5 24.81 19.73 -19.54
C GLU A 5 24.74 18.28 -19.01
N MET A 6 24.21 18.10 -17.79
CA MET A 6 24.02 16.79 -17.15
C MET A 6 22.66 16.17 -17.49
N TYR A 7 22.40 15.99 -18.78
CA TYR A 7 21.18 15.37 -19.32
C TYR A 7 21.44 14.70 -20.67
N GLY A 8 20.45 14.02 -21.24
CA GLY A 8 20.59 13.31 -22.52
C GLY A 8 21.17 11.89 -22.36
N SER A 9 21.59 11.27 -23.47
CA SER A 9 21.84 9.82 -23.55
C SER A 9 23.01 9.29 -22.70
N LYS A 10 23.79 10.17 -22.07
CA LYS A 10 24.93 9.81 -21.22
C LYS A 10 24.61 9.79 -19.72
N TYR A 11 23.44 10.28 -19.32
CA TYR A 11 23.05 10.43 -17.91
C TYR A 11 21.74 9.71 -17.65
N GLN A 12 21.69 8.95 -16.56
CA GLN A 12 20.46 8.31 -16.08
C GLN A 12 20.15 8.81 -14.68
N TRP A 13 18.97 9.40 -14.53
CA TRP A 13 18.45 9.82 -13.22
C TRP A 13 17.54 8.73 -12.65
N ILE A 14 17.72 8.42 -11.37
CA ILE A 14 16.81 7.59 -10.58
C ILE A 14 16.33 8.46 -9.42
N ILE A 15 15.03 8.68 -9.33
CA ILE A 15 14.41 9.56 -8.34
C ILE A 15 13.18 8.91 -7.69
N PRO A 16 12.73 9.39 -6.51
CA PRO A 16 11.46 8.95 -5.95
C PRO A 16 10.29 9.19 -6.92
N GLY A 17 9.37 8.22 -7.04
CA GLY A 17 8.25 8.25 -7.97
C GLY A 17 6.91 8.65 -7.35
N TRP A 18 6.86 8.92 -6.05
CA TRP A 18 5.63 9.18 -5.29
C TRP A 18 5.06 10.60 -5.43
N TYR A 19 5.56 11.39 -6.38
CA TYR A 19 5.07 12.75 -6.64
C TYR A 19 3.72 12.73 -7.35
N GLU A 20 2.94 13.80 -7.18
CA GLU A 20 1.70 13.98 -7.94
C GLU A 20 1.99 14.18 -9.43
N ASN A 21 1.01 13.86 -10.27
CA ASN A 21 1.09 14.16 -11.69
C ASN A 21 1.32 15.66 -11.88
N LEU A 22 2.25 16.00 -12.78
CA LEU A 22 2.57 17.40 -13.10
C LEU A 22 3.09 18.22 -11.90
N TRP A 23 3.69 17.57 -10.88
CA TRP A 23 4.23 18.25 -9.69
C TRP A 23 5.14 19.45 -9.99
N TRP A 24 5.84 19.41 -11.13
CA TRP A 24 6.76 20.45 -11.57
C TRP A 24 6.08 21.73 -12.08
N GLU A 25 4.80 21.70 -12.47
CA GLU A 25 4.10 22.86 -13.05
C GLU A 25 4.03 24.03 -12.08
N SER A 26 3.72 23.75 -10.82
CA SER A 26 3.69 24.77 -9.75
C SER A 26 5.05 25.41 -9.49
N TRP A 27 6.14 24.64 -9.70
CA TRP A 27 7.51 25.05 -9.40
C TRP A 27 8.14 25.88 -10.51
N ILE A 28 7.70 25.70 -11.76
CA ILE A 28 8.20 26.46 -12.90
C ILE A 28 7.94 27.96 -12.70
N ASN A 29 6.80 28.34 -12.14
CA ASN A 29 6.42 29.75 -11.94
C ASN A 29 7.29 30.48 -10.92
N SER A 30 7.98 29.75 -10.03
CA SER A 30 8.87 30.31 -9.01
C SER A 30 10.36 30.17 -9.35
N SER A 31 10.70 29.52 -10.47
CA SER A 31 12.08 29.23 -10.84
C SER A 31 12.60 30.14 -11.96
N HIS A 32 13.91 30.40 -11.96
CA HIS A 32 14.59 31.05 -13.09
C HIS A 32 14.82 30.10 -14.28
N CYS A 33 14.34 28.85 -14.22
CA CYS A 33 14.47 27.87 -15.29
C CYS A 33 13.23 27.90 -16.19
N LEU A 34 13.44 28.10 -17.49
CA LEU A 34 12.36 27.98 -18.48
C LEU A 34 11.80 26.55 -18.47
N SER A 35 10.47 26.41 -18.55
CA SER A 35 9.77 25.10 -18.61
C SER A 35 10.41 24.13 -19.63
N LYS A 36 10.72 24.62 -20.84
CA LYS A 36 11.37 23.82 -21.89
C LYS A 36 12.73 23.24 -21.48
N ASN A 37 13.53 23.99 -20.71
CA ASN A 37 14.85 23.56 -20.27
C ASN A 37 14.74 22.53 -19.16
N LEU A 38 13.76 22.70 -18.25
CA LEU A 38 13.48 21.74 -17.20
C LEU A 38 13.02 20.40 -17.78
N LEU A 39 12.03 20.43 -18.69
CA LEU A 39 11.49 19.22 -19.33
C LEU A 39 12.58 18.47 -20.11
N ALA A 40 13.47 19.19 -20.82
CA ALA A 40 14.61 18.57 -21.51
C ALA A 40 15.60 17.90 -20.54
N ALA A 41 15.85 18.51 -19.38
CA ALA A 41 16.76 17.94 -18.38
C ALA A 41 16.15 16.77 -17.58
N MET A 42 14.83 16.74 -17.45
CA MET A 42 14.09 15.68 -16.75
C MET A 42 13.75 14.49 -17.65
N GLU A 43 13.93 14.61 -18.96
CA GLU A 43 13.57 13.55 -19.91
C GLU A 43 14.23 12.20 -19.53
N GLY A 44 13.41 11.14 -19.47
CA GLY A 44 13.90 9.76 -19.31
C GLY A 44 14.35 9.38 -17.89
N TYR A 45 13.99 10.13 -16.84
CA TYR A 45 14.26 9.68 -15.47
C TYR A 45 13.49 8.38 -15.13
N ILE A 46 14.05 7.57 -14.22
CA ILE A 46 13.39 6.40 -13.65
C ILE A 46 12.80 6.79 -12.30
N GLY A 47 11.48 6.71 -12.18
CA GLY A 47 10.75 6.90 -10.93
C GLY A 47 10.59 5.57 -10.19
N VAL A 48 10.82 5.58 -8.88
CA VAL A 48 10.61 4.39 -8.03
C VAL A 48 9.44 4.64 -7.07
N ASP A 49 8.39 3.84 -7.19
CA ASP A 49 7.24 3.79 -6.27
C ASP A 49 6.78 2.32 -6.08
N PHE A 50 5.83 2.08 -5.18
CA PHE A 50 5.22 0.77 -4.96
C PHE A 50 4.02 0.53 -5.90
N GLU A 51 3.71 -0.74 -6.16
CA GLU A 51 2.51 -1.16 -6.92
C GLU A 51 1.29 -1.18 -5.98
N PRO A 52 0.23 -0.35 -6.22
CA PRO A 52 -0.92 -0.27 -5.30
C PRO A 52 -1.85 -1.49 -5.28
N LEU A 53 -1.85 -2.29 -6.34
CA LEU A 53 -2.69 -3.47 -6.51
C LEU A 53 -1.96 -4.52 -7.34
N SER A 54 -2.16 -5.79 -7.02
CA SER A 54 -1.55 -6.89 -7.76
C SER A 54 -2.07 -6.97 -9.20
N SER A 55 -1.15 -7.10 -10.15
CA SER A 55 -1.45 -7.40 -11.57
C SER A 55 -1.87 -8.86 -11.83
N LYS A 56 -1.80 -9.74 -10.82
CA LYS A 56 -2.19 -11.16 -10.96
C LYS A 56 -3.72 -11.31 -11.04
N MET A 57 -4.18 -12.30 -11.81
CA MET A 57 -5.59 -12.64 -11.99
C MET A 57 -6.10 -13.75 -11.05
N ASN A 58 -5.33 -14.09 -10.01
CA ASN A 58 -5.68 -15.15 -9.09
C ASN A 58 -6.79 -14.70 -8.13
N LYS A 59 -7.66 -15.62 -7.72
CA LYS A 59 -8.63 -15.35 -6.66
C LYS A 59 -7.92 -15.21 -5.31
N THR A 60 -8.23 -14.13 -4.61
CA THR A 60 -7.72 -13.81 -3.28
C THR A 60 -8.56 -14.50 -2.19
N ILE A 61 -8.20 -14.28 -0.92
CA ILE A 61 -8.97 -14.75 0.24
C ILE A 61 -10.46 -14.36 0.19
N SER A 62 -10.82 -13.25 -0.45
CA SER A 62 -12.20 -12.78 -0.57
C SER A 62 -13.00 -13.46 -1.69
N GLY A 63 -12.36 -14.38 -2.43
CA GLY A 63 -12.93 -15.05 -3.60
C GLY A 63 -12.96 -14.21 -4.88
N ARG A 64 -12.39 -12.99 -4.83
CA ARG A 64 -12.33 -12.03 -5.95
C ARG A 64 -10.91 -11.92 -6.50
N THR A 65 -10.79 -11.48 -7.74
CA THR A 65 -9.52 -11.01 -8.31
C THR A 65 -9.28 -9.53 -7.93
N PRO A 66 -8.03 -9.02 -7.94
CA PRO A 66 -7.75 -7.60 -7.71
C PRO A 66 -8.56 -6.67 -8.62
N GLN A 67 -8.77 -7.04 -9.89
CA GLN A 67 -9.53 -6.27 -10.88
C GLN A 67 -11.05 -6.31 -10.65
N GLN A 68 -11.56 -7.39 -10.06
CA GLN A 68 -12.97 -7.43 -9.60
C GLN A 68 -13.15 -6.53 -8.37
N TYR A 69 -12.22 -6.59 -7.42
CA TYR A 69 -12.21 -5.71 -6.26
C TYR A 69 -12.13 -4.22 -6.66
N GLU A 70 -11.23 -3.86 -7.58
CA GLU A 70 -11.07 -2.49 -8.06
C GLU A 70 -12.35 -1.95 -8.72
N ARG A 71 -13.02 -2.76 -9.53
CA ARG A 71 -14.33 -2.41 -10.11
C ARG A 71 -15.39 -2.17 -9.04
N GLU A 72 -15.45 -3.02 -8.02
CA GLU A 72 -16.39 -2.83 -6.89
C GLU A 72 -16.06 -1.58 -6.08
N TYR A 73 -14.77 -1.30 -5.82
CA TYR A 73 -14.33 -0.09 -5.14
C TYR A 73 -14.72 1.17 -5.91
N ASN A 74 -14.44 1.19 -7.22
CA ASN A 74 -14.78 2.30 -8.10
C ASN A 74 -16.30 2.52 -8.20
N ALA A 75 -17.09 1.45 -8.30
CA ALA A 75 -18.55 1.55 -8.30
C ALA A 75 -19.11 2.08 -6.96
N LYS A 76 -18.49 1.71 -5.83
CA LYS A 76 -18.94 2.16 -4.49
C LYS A 76 -18.54 3.59 -4.17
N ARG A 77 -17.35 4.04 -4.60
CA ARG A 77 -16.91 5.43 -4.34
C ARG A 77 -17.62 6.45 -5.21
N GLY A 78 -18.16 6.04 -6.37
CA GLY A 78 -18.74 6.95 -7.36
C GLY A 78 -17.73 8.02 -7.80
N ASP A 79 -18.11 9.29 -7.65
CA ASP A 79 -17.28 10.44 -8.04
C ASP A 79 -16.25 10.84 -6.95
N GLY A 80 -16.21 10.13 -5.82
CA GLY A 80 -15.22 10.38 -4.77
C GLY A 80 -13.78 10.16 -5.24
N GLN A 81 -12.83 10.92 -4.70
CA GLN A 81 -11.41 10.75 -5.02
C GLN A 81 -10.92 9.34 -4.68
N SER A 82 -10.19 8.74 -5.62
CA SER A 82 -9.49 7.46 -5.37
C SER A 82 -8.23 7.73 -4.55
N SER A 83 -7.92 6.83 -3.61
CA SER A 83 -6.68 6.87 -2.84
C SER A 83 -5.83 5.65 -3.17
N LYS A 84 -4.53 5.84 -3.48
CA LYS A 84 -3.60 4.72 -3.74
C LYS A 84 -3.44 3.74 -2.57
N PHE A 85 -4.00 4.04 -1.40
CA PHE A 85 -3.92 3.22 -0.20
C PHE A 85 -5.12 2.28 0.03
N HIS A 86 -6.14 2.30 -0.84
CA HIS A 86 -7.39 1.57 -0.60
C HIS A 86 -7.20 0.04 -0.52
N GLY A 87 -6.30 -0.54 -1.33
CA GLY A 87 -5.97 -1.97 -1.31
C GLY A 87 -5.33 -2.41 0.00
N TYR A 88 -4.36 -1.65 0.50
CA TYR A 88 -3.70 -1.93 1.78
C TYR A 88 -4.66 -1.89 2.97
N ALA A 89 -5.60 -0.93 2.98
CA ALA A 89 -6.62 -0.86 4.01
C ALA A 89 -7.58 -2.07 3.96
N TYR A 90 -7.93 -2.53 2.75
CA TYR A 90 -8.78 -3.69 2.55
C TYR A 90 -8.14 -4.97 3.10
N ASP A 91 -6.87 -5.21 2.79
CA ASP A 91 -6.15 -6.39 3.27
C ASP A 91 -5.88 -6.32 4.79
N GLY A 92 -5.71 -5.12 5.36
CA GLY A 92 -5.56 -4.92 6.81
C GLY A 92 -6.73 -5.48 7.62
N ILE A 93 -7.97 -5.34 7.14
CA ILE A 93 -9.15 -5.92 7.81
C ILE A 93 -9.12 -7.46 7.76
N TRP A 94 -8.68 -8.04 6.65
CA TRP A 94 -8.50 -9.49 6.55
C TRP A 94 -7.40 -10.00 7.49
N VAL A 95 -6.30 -9.26 7.65
CA VAL A 95 -5.24 -9.58 8.63
C VAL A 95 -5.80 -9.59 10.05
N ILE A 96 -6.59 -8.59 10.43
CA ILE A 96 -7.23 -8.52 11.77
C ILE A 96 -8.15 -9.73 11.96
N ALA A 97 -9.03 -10.01 10.99
CA ALA A 97 -9.96 -11.13 11.08
C ALA A 97 -9.23 -12.48 11.22
N LYS A 98 -8.14 -12.69 10.46
CA LYS A 98 -7.32 -13.91 10.54
C LYS A 98 -6.58 -14.05 11.85
N THR A 99 -6.02 -12.95 12.35
CA THR A 99 -5.34 -12.89 13.65
C THR A 99 -6.31 -13.28 14.77
N LEU A 100 -7.50 -12.68 14.80
CA LEU A 100 -8.55 -12.99 15.79
C LEU A 100 -8.98 -14.46 15.70
N GLN A 101 -9.27 -14.95 14.49
CA GLN A 101 -9.65 -16.35 14.26
C GLN A 101 -8.59 -17.31 14.82
N ARG A 102 -7.31 -17.03 14.57
CA ARG A 102 -6.19 -17.86 15.01
C ARG A 102 -6.01 -17.82 16.53
N ALA A 103 -6.05 -16.63 17.12
CA ALA A 103 -5.97 -16.46 18.57
C ALA A 103 -7.11 -17.19 19.30
N MET A 104 -8.35 -17.08 18.81
CA MET A 104 -9.51 -17.81 19.36
C MET A 104 -9.31 -19.33 19.27
N LYS A 105 -8.81 -19.83 18.12
CA LYS A 105 -8.53 -21.27 17.94
C LYS A 105 -7.48 -21.75 18.94
N TYR A 106 -6.42 -20.97 19.15
CA TYR A 106 -5.36 -21.28 20.10
C TYR A 106 -5.88 -21.31 21.55
N LEU A 107 -6.65 -20.30 21.96
CA LEU A 107 -7.25 -20.22 23.29
C LEU A 107 -8.21 -21.39 23.57
N ASN A 108 -9.08 -21.72 22.60
CA ASN A 108 -10.01 -22.84 22.74
C ASN A 108 -9.29 -24.20 22.91
N ALA A 109 -8.10 -24.34 22.33
CA ALA A 109 -7.30 -25.57 22.42
C ALA A 109 -6.45 -25.66 23.70
N THR A 110 -5.90 -24.52 24.17
CA THR A 110 -4.89 -24.51 25.24
C THR A 110 -5.41 -24.00 26.58
N ASN A 111 -6.41 -23.11 26.58
CA ASN A 111 -6.93 -22.48 27.78
C ASN A 111 -8.42 -22.15 27.64
N LYS A 112 -9.28 -23.16 27.83
CA LYS A 112 -10.75 -23.05 27.69
C LYS A 112 -11.41 -22.00 28.59
N HIS A 113 -10.70 -21.50 29.62
CA HIS A 113 -11.21 -20.51 30.57
C HIS A 113 -10.88 -19.07 30.16
N GLN A 114 -9.95 -18.86 29.22
CA GLN A 114 -9.57 -17.54 28.75
C GLN A 114 -10.11 -17.33 27.34
N LYS A 115 -10.98 -16.34 27.19
CA LYS A 115 -11.53 -15.95 25.89
C LYS A 115 -10.94 -14.63 25.42
N ILE A 116 -11.16 -14.31 24.14
CA ILE A 116 -10.77 -13.02 23.57
C ILE A 116 -11.57 -11.85 24.17
N GLU A 117 -12.77 -12.12 24.69
CA GLU A 117 -13.65 -11.12 25.33
C GLU A 117 -13.16 -10.70 26.73
N ASP A 118 -12.30 -11.50 27.36
CA ASP A 118 -11.67 -11.19 28.66
C ASP A 118 -10.47 -10.23 28.51
N PHE A 119 -10.44 -9.44 27.43
CA PHE A 119 -9.35 -8.53 27.12
C PHE A 119 -9.30 -7.37 28.11
N ASN A 120 -8.10 -7.08 28.60
CA ASN A 120 -7.76 -5.84 29.27
C ASN A 120 -6.34 -5.40 28.89
N TYR A 121 -6.03 -4.12 29.06
CA TYR A 121 -4.74 -3.55 28.67
C TYR A 121 -3.53 -4.07 29.49
N THR A 122 -3.76 -4.77 30.60
CA THR A 122 -2.71 -5.32 31.46
C THR A 122 -2.44 -6.81 31.19
N ASN A 123 -3.24 -7.46 30.34
CA ASN A 123 -3.12 -8.89 30.04
C ASN A 123 -2.03 -9.14 28.99
N HIS A 124 -0.78 -9.07 29.42
CA HIS A 124 0.39 -9.35 28.58
C HIS A 124 0.36 -10.74 27.92
N LYS A 125 -0.26 -11.73 28.58
CA LYS A 125 -0.39 -13.08 28.02
C LYS A 125 -1.29 -13.09 26.79
N LEU A 126 -2.46 -12.46 26.89
CA LEU A 126 -3.38 -12.34 25.76
C LEU A 126 -2.79 -11.47 24.64
N GLY A 127 -2.12 -10.37 25.00
CA GLY A 127 -1.39 -9.55 24.04
C GLY A 127 -0.33 -10.33 23.27
N LYS A 128 0.44 -11.19 23.95
CA LYS A 128 1.43 -12.07 23.31
C LYS A 128 0.78 -13.07 22.35
N ILE A 129 -0.36 -13.66 22.71
CA ILE A 129 -1.10 -14.57 21.82
C ILE A 129 -1.52 -13.87 20.52
N PHE A 130 -2.00 -12.62 20.61
CA PHE A 130 -2.34 -11.85 19.40
C PHE A 130 -1.12 -11.51 18.55
N LEU A 131 0.00 -11.13 19.18
CA LEU A 131 1.25 -10.83 18.48
C LEU A 131 1.79 -12.07 17.74
N ASP A 132 1.82 -13.21 18.42
CA ASP A 132 2.27 -14.48 17.84
C ASP A 132 1.32 -14.92 16.70
N ALA A 133 0.01 -14.78 16.89
CA ALA A 133 -0.99 -15.09 15.87
C ALA A 133 -0.87 -14.18 14.63
N MET A 134 -0.55 -12.90 14.82
CA MET A 134 -0.35 -11.94 13.73
C MET A 134 0.92 -12.26 12.92
N ASN A 135 2.01 -12.61 13.61
CA ASN A 135 3.29 -12.99 12.98
C ASN A 135 3.16 -14.21 12.04
N GLU A 136 2.20 -15.09 12.29
CA GLU A 136 1.96 -16.29 11.48
C GLU A 136 0.91 -16.08 10.36
N THR A 137 0.48 -14.84 10.11
CA THR A 137 -0.52 -14.54 9.08
C THR A 137 0.08 -14.73 7.68
N ASN A 138 -0.54 -15.61 6.90
CA ASN A 138 -0.18 -15.84 5.51
C ASN A 138 -1.44 -16.12 4.68
N PHE A 139 -1.76 -15.23 3.75
CA PHE A 139 -2.81 -15.40 2.75
C PHE A 139 -2.54 -14.52 1.53
N PHE A 140 -3.22 -14.81 0.42
CA PHE A 140 -3.15 -14.00 -0.81
C PHE A 140 -4.23 -12.89 -0.77
N GLY A 141 -3.80 -11.64 -0.64
CA GLY A 141 -4.62 -10.42 -0.62
C GLY A 141 -4.79 -9.80 -2.01
N VAL A 142 -5.27 -8.55 -2.06
CA VAL A 142 -5.41 -7.80 -3.32
C VAL A 142 -4.15 -7.04 -3.71
N THR A 143 -3.23 -6.82 -2.77
CA THR A 143 -1.89 -6.26 -3.02
C THR A 143 -0.83 -7.33 -3.21
#